data_AF-A0A5K3G731-F1
#
_entry.id   AF-A0A5K3G731-F1
#
_cell.length_a   1.000
_cell.length_b   1.000
_cell.length_c   1.000
_cell.angle_alpha   90.00
_cell.angle_beta   90.00
_cell.angle_gamma   90.00
#
_symmetry.space_group_name_H-M   'P 1'
#
loop_
_entity.id
_entity.type
_entity.pdbx_description
1 polymer ?
#
loop_
_entity_poly.entity_id
_entity_poly.type
_entity_poly.pdbx_seq_one_letter_code
_entity_poly.pdbx_strand_id
1 'polypeptide(L)'
;LSAWPISLTNDFQFCLPVDLLAFSAQFEAFYASSFNGRNLRWALSHCTAEVRMFCADKPYTLFLAALSAATLLLFDKMDVDELTTRNLALALFPDVSGALSSAERMEMVRRAVMPLVDAGILLLTSSDKQIQAISPVVSLKTSN
;
A
#
# COMPACT_ATOMS: atom_id res chain seq x y z
N LEU A 1 -2.04 12.96 29.32
CA LEU A 1 -1.60 11.55 29.42
C LEU A 1 -2.22 10.81 28.25
N SER A 2 -1.42 10.33 27.28
CA SER A 2 -1.96 9.49 26.20
C SER A 2 -2.29 8.12 26.78
N ALA A 3 -3.54 7.66 26.64
CA ALA A 3 -4.00 6.38 27.17
C ALA A 3 -3.54 5.17 26.34
N TRP A 4 -2.99 5.40 25.15
CA TRP A 4 -2.55 4.36 24.22
C TRP A 4 -1.03 4.38 24.05
N PRO A 5 -0.36 3.20 24.02
CA PRO A 5 1.08 3.09 23.79
C PRO A 5 1.49 3.32 22.32
N ILE A 6 0.62 3.90 21.50
CA ILE A 6 0.86 4.17 20.08
C ILE A 6 1.55 5.53 19.95
N SER A 7 2.78 5.54 19.44
CA SER A 7 3.51 6.78 19.12
C SER A 7 3.46 7.06 17.62
N LEU A 8 2.85 8.18 17.25
CA LEU A 8 2.77 8.64 15.85
C LEU A 8 3.92 9.60 15.47
N THR A 9 4.99 9.64 16.28
CA THR A 9 6.12 10.55 16.08
C THR A 9 6.90 10.28 14.80
N ASN A 10 7.00 9.01 14.38
CA ASN A 10 7.68 8.59 13.16
C ASN A 10 6.71 7.89 12.19
N ASP A 11 5.42 8.15 12.34
CA ASP A 11 4.42 7.55 11.44
C ASP A 11 4.48 8.23 10.09
N PHE A 12 4.63 7.42 9.04
CA PHE A 12 4.70 7.89 7.68
C PHE A 12 3.29 7.96 7.09
N GLN A 13 3.03 9.03 6.34
CA GLN A 13 1.78 9.15 5.61
C GLN A 13 2.01 8.63 4.19
N PHE A 14 1.15 7.71 3.76
CA PHE A 14 1.11 7.26 2.37
C PHE A 14 -0.27 7.52 1.80
N CYS A 15 -0.34 7.63 0.48
CA CYS A 15 -1.58 7.81 -0.23
C CYS A 15 -2.31 6.48 -0.34
N LEU A 16 -3.48 6.43 0.29
CA LEU A 16 -4.46 5.40 -0.01
C LEU A 16 -5.12 5.68 -1.38
N PRO A 17 -5.58 4.64 -2.08
CA PRO A 17 -6.48 4.79 -3.21
C PRO A 17 -7.68 5.69 -2.88
N VAL A 18 -8.18 6.40 -3.91
CA VAL A 18 -9.23 7.42 -3.75
C VAL A 18 -10.49 6.87 -3.10
N ASP A 19 -10.83 5.61 -3.41
CA ASP A 19 -12.00 4.94 -2.87
C ASP A 19 -11.90 4.77 -1.34
N LEU A 20 -10.69 4.52 -0.84
CA LEU A 20 -10.43 4.42 0.61
C LEU A 20 -10.38 5.78 1.30
N LEU A 21 -9.87 6.81 0.61
CA LEU A 21 -9.85 8.18 1.12
C LEU A 21 -11.26 8.76 1.32
N ALA A 22 -12.22 8.35 0.48
CA ALA A 22 -13.61 8.78 0.62
C ALA A 22 -14.20 8.35 1.98
N PHE A 23 -13.87 7.14 2.45
CA PHE A 23 -14.35 6.65 3.75
C PHE A 23 -13.73 7.41 4.91
N SER A 24 -12.43 7.75 4.86
CA SER A 24 -11.82 8.57 5.91
C SER A 24 -12.45 9.95 6.00
N ALA A 25 -12.76 10.59 4.87
CA ALA A 25 -13.39 11.90 4.84
C ALA A 25 -14.83 11.86 5.40
N GLN A 26 -15.62 10.84 5.05
CA GLN A 26 -16.96 10.64 5.60
C GLN A 26 -16.92 10.41 7.10
N PHE A 27 -15.95 9.61 7.58
CA PHE A 27 -15.78 9.35 9.00
C PHE A 27 -15.34 10.61 9.77
N GLU A 28 -14.45 11.42 9.20
CA GLU A 28 -14.05 12.70 9.77
C GLU A 28 -15.23 13.66 9.90
N ALA A 29 -16.09 13.76 8.88
CA ALA A 29 -17.30 14.56 8.94
C ALA A 29 -18.28 14.07 10.01
N PHE A 30 -18.47 12.75 10.12
CA PHE A 30 -19.25 12.13 11.18
C PHE A 30 -18.67 12.44 12.57
N TYR A 31 -17.37 12.26 12.76
CA TYR A 31 -16.70 12.50 14.04
C TYR A 31 -16.79 13.96 14.45
N ALA A 32 -16.55 14.88 13.51
CA ALA A 32 -16.66 16.32 13.75
C ALA A 32 -18.08 16.75 14.15
N SER A 33 -19.12 16.06 13.67
CA SER A 33 -20.51 16.34 14.06
C SER A 33 -20.82 15.99 15.53
N SER A 34 -20.11 15.00 16.09
CA SER A 34 -20.36 14.45 17.42
C SER A 34 -19.36 14.94 18.47
N PHE A 35 -18.13 15.25 18.06
CA PHE A 35 -17.03 15.61 18.95
C PHE A 35 -16.31 16.85 18.42
N ASN A 36 -16.41 17.95 19.17
CA ASN A 36 -15.75 19.21 18.82
C ASN A 36 -14.31 19.30 19.35
N GLY A 37 -13.42 19.89 18.56
CA GLY A 37 -12.13 20.41 19.02
C GLY A 37 -10.91 19.49 18.87
N ARG A 38 -11.00 18.37 18.14
CA ARG A 38 -9.83 17.52 17.82
C ARG A 38 -9.85 17.08 16.36
N ASN A 39 -8.77 17.36 15.64
CA ASN A 39 -8.53 16.78 14.32
C ASN A 39 -8.11 15.32 14.47
N LEU A 40 -8.69 14.46 13.65
CA LEU A 40 -8.28 13.06 13.58
C LEU A 40 -6.93 12.94 12.87
N ARG A 41 -6.14 11.96 13.29
CA ARG A 41 -4.92 11.55 12.60
C ARG A 41 -4.98 10.03 12.42
N TRP A 42 -4.88 9.60 11.18
CA TRP A 42 -4.90 8.18 10.82
C TRP A 42 -3.51 7.57 11.00
N ALA A 43 -3.44 6.46 11.74
CA ALA A 43 -2.23 5.71 11.98
C ALA A 43 -2.05 4.60 10.93
N LEU A 44 -1.89 4.99 9.65
CA LEU A 44 -2.04 4.08 8.51
C LEU A 44 -1.02 2.94 8.50
N SER A 45 0.18 3.15 9.05
CA SER A 45 1.20 2.11 9.17
C SER A 45 0.79 0.94 10.08
N HIS A 46 -0.18 1.17 10.98
CA HIS A 46 -0.73 0.17 11.89
C HIS A 46 -2.05 -0.45 11.38
N CYS A 47 -2.59 0.06 10.27
CA CYS A 47 -3.83 -0.45 9.70
C CYS A 47 -3.58 -1.73 8.89
N THR A 48 -4.59 -2.58 8.86
CA THR A 48 -4.67 -3.76 8.00
C THR A 48 -5.87 -3.64 7.09
N ALA A 49 -5.82 -4.29 5.93
CA ALA A 49 -6.90 -4.35 4.97
C ALA A 49 -7.13 -5.79 4.51
N GLU A 50 -8.41 -6.13 4.30
CA GLU A 50 -8.82 -7.36 3.62
C GLU A 50 -8.95 -7.05 2.13
N VAL A 51 -8.23 -7.79 1.29
CA VAL A 51 -8.23 -7.63 -0.17
C VAL A 51 -8.66 -8.94 -0.81
N ARG A 52 -9.68 -8.88 -1.67
CA ARG A 52 -10.10 -10.04 -2.47
C ARG A 52 -9.53 -9.93 -3.88
N MET A 53 -8.69 -10.89 -4.25
CA MET A 53 -8.07 -10.96 -5.57
C MET A 53 -8.82 -11.93 -6.47
N PHE A 54 -9.08 -11.49 -7.69
CA PHE A 54 -9.77 -12.26 -8.73
C PHE A 54 -8.88 -12.57 -9.94
N CYS A 55 -7.58 -12.24 -9.84
CA CYS A 55 -6.62 -12.48 -10.91
C CYS A 55 -6.11 -13.92 -10.96
N ALA A 56 -6.37 -14.78 -9.97
CA ALA A 56 -5.95 -16.19 -10.03
C ALA A 56 -7.13 -17.08 -10.46
N ASP A 57 -6.84 -18.35 -10.78
CA ASP A 57 -7.86 -19.37 -11.13
C ASP A 57 -8.99 -19.50 -10.10
N LYS A 58 -8.72 -19.09 -8.86
CA LYS A 58 -9.66 -19.07 -7.75
C LYS A 58 -9.61 -17.70 -7.05
N PRO A 59 -10.75 -17.20 -6.54
CA PRO A 59 -10.76 -15.99 -5.74
C PRO A 59 -10.05 -16.24 -4.40
N TYR A 60 -9.04 -15.43 -4.08
CA TYR A 60 -8.36 -15.46 -2.79
C TYR A 60 -8.69 -14.22 -1.98
N THR A 61 -8.76 -14.38 -0.66
CA THR A 61 -8.92 -13.28 0.29
C THR A 61 -7.63 -13.16 1.09
N LEU A 62 -7.02 -11.98 1.05
CA LEU A 62 -5.74 -11.67 1.67
C LEU A 62 -5.94 -10.69 2.82
N PHE A 63 -5.26 -10.92 3.95
CA PHE A 63 -5.16 -9.96 5.04
C PHE A 63 -3.78 -9.32 5.00
N LEU A 64 -3.72 -8.05 4.63
CA LEU A 64 -2.47 -7.35 4.36
C LEU A 64 -2.32 -6.11 5.25
N ALA A 65 -1.07 -5.70 5.49
CA ALA A 65 -0.82 -4.35 5.99
C ALA A 65 -1.36 -3.32 4.98
N ALA A 66 -1.88 -2.19 5.46
CA ALA A 66 -2.52 -1.20 4.60
C ALA A 66 -1.59 -0.68 3.49
N LEU A 67 -0.28 -0.59 3.75
CA LEU A 67 0.71 -0.20 2.75
C LEU A 67 0.88 -1.25 1.62
N SER A 68 0.90 -2.54 1.97
CA SER A 68 0.94 -3.63 0.98
C SER A 68 -0.36 -3.74 0.19
N ALA A 69 -1.51 -3.53 0.84
CA ALA A 69 -2.80 -3.46 0.16
C ALA A 69 -2.88 -2.28 -0.81
N ALA A 70 -2.42 -1.09 -0.40
CA ALA A 70 -2.34 0.08 -1.27
C ALA A 70 -1.44 -0.18 -2.49
N THR A 71 -0.34 -0.93 -2.31
CA THR A 71 0.54 -1.34 -3.40
C THR A 71 -0.22 -2.19 -4.43
N LEU A 72 -0.96 -3.22 -4.02
CA LEU A 72 -1.75 -4.05 -4.94
C LEU A 72 -2.83 -3.24 -5.67
N LEU A 73 -3.53 -2.37 -4.95
CA LEU A 73 -4.58 -1.51 -5.52
C LEU A 73 -4.03 -0.52 -6.55
N LEU A 74 -2.75 -0.15 -6.50
CA LEU A 74 -2.14 0.70 -7.52
C LEU A 74 -1.99 -0.02 -8.86
N PHE A 75 -1.68 -1.33 -8.86
CA PHE A 75 -1.62 -2.11 -10.11
C PHE A 75 -3.01 -2.17 -10.78
N ASP A 76 -4.05 -2.42 -9.99
CA ASP A 76 -5.45 -2.43 -10.46
C ASP A 76 -5.89 -1.06 -10.99
N LYS A 77 -5.58 0.01 -10.27
CA LYS A 77 -5.96 1.38 -10.67
C LYS A 77 -5.24 1.87 -11.93
N MET A 78 -3.97 1.52 -12.07
CA MET A 78 -3.17 1.92 -13.23
C MET A 78 -3.37 1.02 -14.45
N ASP A 79 -4.05 -0.12 -14.27
CA ASP A 79 -4.23 -1.16 -15.28
C ASP A 79 -2.88 -1.58 -15.90
N VAL A 80 -1.91 -1.87 -15.03
CA VAL A 80 -0.56 -2.29 -15.43
C VAL A 80 -0.16 -3.58 -14.74
N ASP A 81 0.46 -4.47 -15.49
CA ASP A 81 1.08 -5.67 -14.94
C ASP A 81 2.48 -5.40 -14.39
N GLU A 82 3.13 -4.31 -14.81
CA GLU A 82 4.50 -3.97 -14.40
C GLU A 82 4.61 -2.55 -13.88
N LEU A 83 5.32 -2.38 -12.75
CA LEU A 83 5.61 -1.06 -12.20
C LEU A 83 7.03 -0.99 -11.66
N THR A 84 7.70 0.13 -11.91
CA THR A 84 9.04 0.35 -11.33
C THR A 84 8.95 0.74 -9.86
N THR A 85 9.95 0.34 -9.06
CA THR A 85 10.05 0.74 -7.64
C THR A 85 10.00 2.25 -7.46
N ARG A 86 10.59 3.00 -8.39
CA ARG A 86 10.54 4.46 -8.44
C ARG A 86 9.11 4.98 -8.65
N ASN A 87 8.39 4.44 -9.65
CA ASN A 87 7.02 4.87 -9.92
C ASN A 87 6.09 4.51 -8.77
N LEU A 88 6.29 3.33 -8.17
CA LEU A 88 5.55 2.90 -6.98
C LEU A 88 5.78 3.87 -5.80
N ALA A 89 7.02 4.28 -5.57
CA ALA A 89 7.33 5.26 -4.53
C ALA A 89 6.69 6.63 -4.77
N LEU A 90 6.69 7.11 -6.01
CA LEU A 90 6.06 8.38 -6.37
C LEU A 90 4.53 8.32 -6.20
N ALA A 91 3.92 7.17 -6.51
CA ALA A 91 2.48 6.98 -6.39
C ALA A 91 2.02 6.82 -4.92
N LEU A 92 2.76 6.06 -4.12
CA LEU A 92 2.45 5.86 -2.70
C LEU A 92 2.81 7.05 -1.82
N PHE A 93 3.89 7.77 -2.16
CA PHE A 93 4.44 8.87 -1.38
C PHE A 93 4.66 10.10 -2.27
N PRO A 94 3.58 10.76 -2.74
CA PRO A 94 3.72 11.99 -3.48
C PRO A 94 4.42 13.05 -2.63
N ASP A 95 5.25 13.87 -3.28
CA ASP A 95 6.11 14.85 -2.62
C ASP A 95 5.30 16.08 -2.18
N VAL A 96 4.42 15.91 -1.20
CA VAL A 96 3.54 16.98 -0.72
C VAL A 96 4.15 17.74 0.46
N SER A 97 5.21 17.21 1.10
CA SER A 97 5.76 17.83 2.33
C SER A 97 7.27 17.67 2.56
N GLY A 98 8.06 17.11 1.64
CA GLY A 98 9.53 17.03 1.78
C GLY A 98 10.02 16.27 3.03
N ALA A 99 9.14 15.50 3.68
CA ALA A 99 9.38 14.91 4.99
C ALA A 99 10.18 13.59 4.95
N LEU A 100 10.26 12.94 3.78
CA LEU A 100 10.96 11.67 3.60
C LEU A 100 12.06 11.81 2.55
N SER A 101 13.27 11.42 2.91
CA SER A 101 14.37 11.31 1.96
C SER A 101 14.07 10.26 0.89
N SER A 102 14.73 10.38 -0.27
CA SER A 102 14.61 9.39 -1.34
C SER A 102 14.94 7.97 -0.85
N ALA A 103 15.90 7.82 0.06
CA ALA A 103 16.30 6.53 0.61
C ALA A 103 15.21 5.93 1.51
N GLU A 104 14.61 6.74 2.38
CA GLU A 104 13.51 6.29 3.25
C GLU A 104 12.31 5.84 2.42
N ARG A 105 11.93 6.60 1.37
CA ARG A 105 10.85 6.19 0.45
C ARG A 105 11.10 4.84 -0.20
N MET A 106 12.35 4.54 -0.57
CA MET A 106 12.70 3.23 -1.14
C MET A 106 12.60 2.11 -0.10
N GLU A 107 13.07 2.32 1.12
CA GLU A 107 12.95 1.31 2.19
C GLU A 107 11.47 1.05 2.54
N MET A 108 10.67 2.10 2.54
CA MET A 108 9.23 2.05 2.71
C MET A 108 8.54 1.19 1.65
N VAL A 109 8.89 1.41 0.38
CA VAL A 109 8.43 0.56 -0.73
C VAL A 109 8.91 -0.88 -0.55
N ARG A 110 10.17 -1.08 -0.15
CA ARG A 110 10.72 -2.41 0.11
C ARG A 110 9.90 -3.15 1.17
N ARG A 111 9.55 -2.49 2.27
CA ARG A 111 8.70 -3.05 3.34
C ARG A 111 7.29 -3.40 2.85
N ALA A 112 6.75 -2.66 1.89
CA ALA A 112 5.45 -2.92 1.29
C ALA A 112 5.49 -4.14 0.36
N VAL A 113 6.54 -4.23 -0.46
CA VAL A 113 6.68 -5.18 -1.57
C VAL A 113 7.21 -6.53 -1.12
N MET A 114 8.19 -6.58 -0.21
CA MET A 114 8.83 -7.84 0.19
C MET A 114 7.85 -8.91 0.69
N PRO A 115 6.86 -8.62 1.56
CA PRO A 115 5.89 -9.62 1.97
C PRO A 115 5.05 -10.17 0.81
N LEU A 116 4.79 -9.34 -0.20
CA LEU A 116 4.03 -9.74 -1.39
C LEU A 116 4.90 -10.59 -2.34
N VAL A 117 6.20 -10.31 -2.41
CA VAL A 117 7.16 -11.12 -3.16
C VAL A 117 7.41 -12.46 -2.48
N ASP A 118 7.60 -12.46 -1.16
CA ASP A 118 7.81 -13.68 -0.36
C ASP A 118 6.58 -14.60 -0.41
N ALA A 119 5.38 -14.01 -0.48
CA ALA A 119 4.12 -14.74 -0.68
C ALA A 119 3.91 -15.22 -2.13
N GLY A 120 4.79 -14.83 -3.07
CA GLY A 120 4.66 -15.17 -4.49
C GLY A 120 3.49 -14.49 -5.19
N ILE A 121 3.04 -13.34 -4.70
CA ILE A 121 1.99 -12.51 -5.33
C ILE A 121 2.61 -11.57 -6.37
N LEU A 122 3.78 -11.01 -6.06
CA LEU A 122 4.56 -10.15 -6.95
C LEU A 122 5.88 -10.82 -7.30
N LEU A 123 6.39 -10.58 -8.50
CA LEU A 123 7.70 -11.04 -8.94
C LEU A 123 8.65 -9.85 -9.11
N LEU A 124 9.85 -9.96 -8.56
CA LEU A 124 10.95 -9.03 -8.82
C LEU A 124 11.68 -9.51 -10.08
N THR A 125 11.68 -8.72 -11.15
CA THR A 125 12.45 -9.05 -12.35
C THR A 125 13.88 -8.51 -12.23
N SER A 126 14.85 -9.26 -12.74
CA SER A 126 16.30 -9.10 -12.49
C SER A 126 16.94 -7.81 -13.02
N SER A 127 16.19 -6.91 -13.65
CA SER A 127 16.61 -5.52 -13.77
C SER A 127 15.98 -4.80 -12.60
N ASP A 128 16.72 -4.64 -11.51
CA ASP A 128 16.52 -4.08 -10.15
C ASP A 128 15.55 -2.86 -9.99
N LYS A 129 14.50 -2.83 -10.80
CA LYS A 129 13.74 -1.67 -11.27
C LYS A 129 12.33 -2.05 -11.76
N GLN A 130 11.93 -3.31 -11.89
CA GLN A 130 10.57 -3.67 -12.31
C GLN A 130 9.93 -4.71 -11.37
N ILE A 131 8.69 -4.45 -10.99
CA ILE A 131 7.81 -5.31 -10.18
C ILE A 131 6.69 -5.75 -11.09
N GLN A 132 6.55 -7.05 -11.32
CA GLN A 132 5.43 -7.61 -12.08
C GLN A 132 4.37 -8.16 -11.12
N ALA A 133 3.12 -7.74 -11.29
CA ALA A 133 1.96 -8.43 -10.74
C ALA A 133 1.71 -9.69 -11.57
N ILE A 134 1.50 -10.82 -10.90
CA ILE A 134 1.23 -12.07 -11.61
C ILE A 134 -0.21 -12.00 -12.15
N SER A 135 -0.32 -11.77 -13.46
CA SER A 135 -1.47 -12.27 -14.23
C SER A 135 -1.24 -13.78 -14.47
N PRO A 136 -2.26 -14.65 -14.38
CA PRO A 136 -2.12 -16.11 -14.35
C PRO A 136 -1.71 -16.71 -15.70
N VAL A 137 -1.31 -15.89 -16.67
CA VAL A 137 -0.98 -16.32 -18.03
C VAL A 137 0.53 -16.48 -18.26
N VAL A 138 1.43 -15.91 -17.44
CA VAL A 138 2.87 -16.01 -17.73
C VAL A 138 3.69 -16.31 -16.48
N SER A 139 3.71 -17.57 -16.11
CA SER A 139 4.93 -18.27 -15.69
C SER A 139 4.73 -19.76 -15.92
N LEU A 140 4.74 -20.16 -17.20
CA LEU A 140 5.23 -21.48 -17.54
C LEU A 140 6.66 -21.55 -17.03
N LYS A 141 6.79 -22.11 -15.83
CA LYS A 141 8.04 -22.57 -15.25
C LYS A 141 8.53 -23.70 -16.16
N THR A 142 9.19 -23.37 -17.27
CA THR A 142 10.00 -24.34 -18.00
C THR A 142 11.23 -24.60 -17.16
N SER A 143 11.11 -25.58 -16.27
CA SER A 143 12.26 -26.21 -15.64
C SER A 143 12.80 -27.25 -16.62
N ASN A 144 14.13 -27.26 -16.78
CA ASN A 144 14.92 -28.19 -17.60
C ASN A 144 14.47 -29.66 -17.54
#